data_AF-A0A967J5V5-F1
#
_entry.id   AF-A0A967J5V5-F1
#
_cell.length_a   1.000
_cell.length_b   1.000
_cell.length_c   1.000
_cell.angle_alpha   90.00
_cell.angle_beta   90.00
_cell.angle_gamma   90.00
#
_symmetry.space_group_name_H-M   'P 1'
#
loop_
_entity.id
_entity.type
_entity.pdbx_description
1 polymer ?
#
loop_
_entity_poly.entity_id
_entity_poly.type
_entity_poly.pdbx_seq_one_letter_code
_entity_poly.pdbx_strand_id
1 'polypeptide(L)'
;TLVVTTLISMGKAQPPVSYRVFWGIGEGAVGAILLYAGGLKALQTASLALGAPFSVIMFLMMYCLLRSFQGELGLTPRQAVA
;
A
#
# COMPACT_ATOMS: atom_id res chain seq x y z
N THR A 1 9.27 -4.91 -3.55
CA THR A 1 9.08 -4.76 -5.02
C THR A 1 7.83 -5.43 -5.63
N LEU A 2 7.47 -6.71 -5.36
CA LEU A 2 6.36 -7.37 -6.10
C LEU A 2 5.02 -6.63 -6.02
N VAL A 3 4.57 -6.25 -4.82
CA VAL A 3 3.32 -5.49 -4.61
C VAL A 3 3.34 -4.19 -5.40
N VAL A 4 4.42 -3.41 -5.29
CA VAL A 4 4.61 -2.15 -6.03
C VAL A 4 4.52 -2.40 -7.54
N THR A 5 5.18 -3.44 -8.05
CA THR A 5 5.15 -3.77 -9.49
C THR A 5 3.77 -4.22 -9.97
N THR A 6 2.98 -4.90 -9.14
CA THR A 6 1.61 -5.31 -9.48
C THR A 6 0.66 -4.11 -9.50
N LEU A 7 0.81 -3.16 -8.55
CA LEU A 7 0.01 -1.94 -8.51
C LEU A 7 0.23 -1.07 -9.76
N ILE A 8 1.49 -0.86 -10.17
CA ILE A 8 1.80 -0.05 -11.37
C ILE A 8 1.51 -0.76 -12.69
N SER A 9 1.42 -2.09 -12.68
CA SER A 9 1.12 -2.90 -13.88
C SER A 9 -0.38 -3.13 -14.09
N MET A 10 -1.24 -2.37 -13.39
CA MET A 10 -2.71 -2.53 -13.40
C MET A 10 -3.16 -3.98 -13.13
N GLY A 11 -2.52 -4.64 -12.15
CA GLY A 11 -2.93 -6.00 -11.75
C GLY A 11 -2.47 -7.12 -12.68
N LYS A 12 -1.60 -6.87 -13.67
CA LYS A 12 -0.97 -7.96 -14.43
C LYS A 12 -0.21 -8.88 -13.48
N ALA A 13 -0.58 -10.16 -13.46
CA ALA A 13 -0.06 -11.17 -12.54
C ALA A 13 1.46 -11.42 -12.66
N GLN A 14 2.04 -11.13 -13.84
CA GLN A 14 3.47 -11.23 -14.10
C GLN A 14 4.02 -9.88 -14.56
N PRO A 15 4.31 -8.95 -13.64
CA PRO A 15 5.00 -7.72 -13.99
C PRO A 15 6.43 -8.02 -14.44
N PRO A 16 6.96 -7.32 -15.47
CA PRO A 16 8.29 -7.57 -16.01
C PRO A 16 9.38 -7.49 -14.94
N VAL A 17 10.39 -8.36 -15.05
CA VAL A 17 11.51 -8.44 -14.10
C VAL A 17 12.27 -7.10 -14.00
N SER A 18 12.34 -6.32 -15.08
CA SER A 18 12.97 -5.00 -15.10
C SER A 18 12.38 -4.04 -14.06
N TYR A 19 11.05 -3.99 -13.91
CA TYR A 19 10.41 -3.14 -12.90
C TYR A 19 10.74 -3.60 -11.49
N ARG A 20 10.87 -4.91 -11.25
CA ARG A 20 11.21 -5.44 -9.93
C ARG A 20 12.62 -5.04 -9.52
N VAL A 21 13.57 -5.09 -10.46
CA VAL A 21 14.96 -4.70 -10.22
C VAL A 21 15.07 -3.19 -9.98
N PHE A 22 14.40 -2.37 -10.79
CA PHE A 22 14.36 -0.92 -10.60
C PHE A 22 13.88 -0.53 -9.21
N TRP A 23 12.71 -1.04 -8.80
CA TRP A 23 12.15 -0.74 -7.48
C TRP A 23 12.98 -1.32 -6.34
N GLY A 24 13.62 -2.49 -6.53
CA GLY A 24 14.46 -3.10 -5.49
C GLY A 24 15.71 -2.30 -5.22
N ILE A 25 16.38 -1.85 -6.28
CA ILE A 25 17.56 -0.99 -6.16
C ILE A 25 17.15 0.38 -5.61
N GLY A 26 16.03 0.94 -6.06
CA GLY A 26 15.52 2.21 -5.56
C GLY A 26 15.20 2.19 -4.06
N GLU A 27 14.44 1.20 -3.60
CA GLU A 27 14.11 1.00 -2.17
C GLU A 27 15.39 0.83 -1.33
N GLY A 28 16.35 0.03 -1.80
CA GLY A 28 17.64 -0.16 -1.13
C GLY A 28 18.51 1.09 -1.09
N ALA A 29 18.57 1.85 -2.19
CA ALA A 29 19.33 3.09 -2.27
C ALA A 29 18.78 4.16 -1.33
N VAL A 30 17.45 4.32 -1.26
CA VAL A 30 16.81 5.25 -0.32
C VAL A 30 17.15 4.86 1.13
N GLY A 31 17.08 3.58 1.46
CA GLY A 31 17.47 3.08 2.79
C GLY A 31 18.94 3.38 3.13
N ALA A 32 19.85 3.12 2.18
CA ALA A 32 21.28 3.39 2.35
C ALA A 32 21.56 4.89 2.54
N ILE A 33 20.90 5.75 1.76
CA ILE A 33 21.04 7.22 1.86
C ILE A 33 20.53 7.72 3.21
N LEU A 34 19.35 7.26 3.66
CA LEU A 34 18.79 7.67 4.95
C LEU A 34 19.66 7.23 6.13
N LEU A 35 20.18 6.01 6.06
CA LEU A 35 21.10 5.49 7.07
C LEU A 35 22.41 6.27 7.09
N TYR A 36 22.96 6.63 5.92
CA TYR A 36 24.17 7.43 5.82
C TYR A 36 23.95 8.88 6.31
N ALA A 37 22.83 9.50 5.96
CA ALA A 37 22.56 10.91 6.26
C ALA A 37 22.25 11.18 7.74
N GLY A 38 21.58 10.25 8.43
CA GLY A 38 21.16 10.48 9.83
C GLY A 38 21.02 9.23 10.67
N GLY A 39 21.60 8.11 10.23
CA GLY A 39 21.63 6.87 10.98
C GLY A 39 20.25 6.23 11.18
N LEU A 40 20.15 5.40 12.22
CA LEU A 40 18.93 4.68 12.56
C LEU A 40 17.76 5.62 12.90
N LYS A 41 18.05 6.76 13.53
CA LYS A 41 17.03 7.72 13.94
C LYS A 41 16.33 8.32 12.73
N ALA A 42 17.08 8.70 11.68
CA ALA A 42 16.50 9.20 10.44
C ALA A 42 15.59 8.17 9.77
N LEU A 43 16.03 6.90 9.73
CA LEU A 43 15.23 5.81 9.16
C LEU A 43 13.90 5.61 9.91
N GLN A 44 13.94 5.64 11.24
CA GLN A 44 12.74 5.50 12.08
C GLN A 44 11.79 6.69 11.91
N THR A 45 12.31 7.92 11.90
CA THR A 45 11.49 9.12 11.68
C THR A 45 10.84 9.10 10.30
N ALA A 46 11.58 8.74 9.25
CA ALA A 46 11.03 8.59 7.91
C ALA A 46 9.92 7.52 7.85
N SER A 47 10.15 6.38 8.51
CA SER A 47 9.17 5.28 8.57
C SER A 47 7.88 5.70 9.30
N LEU A 48 8.01 6.42 10.42
CA LEU A 48 6.86 6.96 11.17
C LEU A 48 6.09 8.01 10.35
N ALA A 49 6.81 8.92 9.70
CA ALA A 49 6.21 9.96 8.88
C ALA A 49 5.43 9.38 7.69
N LEU A 50 5.93 8.31 7.06
CA LEU A 50 5.24 7.61 5.97
C LEU A 50 4.11 6.71 6.47
N GLY A 51 4.28 6.08 7.64
CA GLY A 51 3.29 5.17 8.23
C GLY A 51 2.04 5.88 8.73
N ALA A 52 2.17 7.08 9.29
CA ALA A 52 1.04 7.85 9.84
C ALA A 52 -0.10 8.11 8.83
N PRO A 53 0.14 8.68 7.63
CA PRO A 53 -0.92 8.86 6.64
C PRO A 53 -1.46 7.53 6.09
N PHE A 54 -0.62 6.50 5.96
CA PHE A 54 -1.05 5.17 5.53
C PHE A 54 -1.99 4.51 6.56
N SER A 55 -1.78 4.75 7.85
CA SER A 55 -2.67 4.30 8.93
C SER A 55 -4.10 4.82 8.74
N VAL A 56 -4.26 6.10 8.37
CA VAL A 56 -5.59 6.69 8.09
C VAL A 56 -6.27 5.96 6.94
N ILE A 57 -5.53 5.64 5.87
CA ILE A 57 -6.04 4.87 4.73
C ILE A 57 -6.47 3.47 5.18
N MET A 58 -5.70 2.80 6.04
CA MET A 58 -6.06 1.49 6.58
C MET A 58 -7.39 1.51 7.34
N PHE A 59 -7.63 2.50 8.19
CA PHE A 59 -8.93 2.64 8.87
C PHE A 59 -10.09 2.87 7.89
N LEU A 60 -9.88 3.68 6.84
CA LEU A 60 -10.88 3.87 5.79
C LEU A 60 -11.16 2.57 5.03
N MET A 61 -10.12 1.79 4.71
CA MET A 61 -10.29 0.49 4.04
C MET A 61 -11.06 -0.50 4.91
N MET A 62 -10.79 -0.54 6.22
CA MET A 62 -11.57 -1.34 7.17
C MET A 62 -13.06 -0.92 7.16
N TYR A 63 -13.35 0.38 7.18
CA TYR A 63 -14.73 0.88 7.09
C TYR A 63 -15.41 0.49 5.77
N CYS A 64 -14.72 0.66 4.63
CA CYS A 64 -15.24 0.28 3.32
C CYS A 64 -15.53 -1.23 3.24
N LEU A 65 -14.66 -2.06 3.81
CA LEU A 65 -14.83 -3.51 3.82
C LEU A 65 -16.04 -3.92 4.66
N LEU A 66 -16.19 -3.35 5.87
CA LEU A 66 -17.36 -3.60 6.72
C LEU A 66 -18.67 -3.20 6.02
N ARG A 67 -18.68 -2.05 5.35
CA ARG A 67 -19.82 -1.60 4.56
C ARG A 67 -20.12 -2.52 3.37
N SER A 68 -19.08 -3.02 2.68
CA SER A 68 -19.25 -3.97 1.57
C SER A 68 -19.90 -5.28 2.05
N PHE A 69 -19.38 -5.84 3.14
CA PHE A 69 -19.92 -7.07 3.73
C PHE A 69 -21.35 -6.91 4.23
N GLN A 70 -21.73 -5.76 4.80
CA GLN A 70 -23.12 -5.46 5.16
C GLN A 70 -24.05 -5.39 3.94
N GLY A 71 -23.54 -4.95 2.79
CA GLY A 71 -24.26 -4.97 1.51
C GLY A 71 -24.44 -6.39 0.97
N GLU A 72 -23.42 -7.23 1.07
CA GLU A 72 -23.44 -8.63 0.60
C GLU A 72 -24.31 -9.55 1.48
N LEU A 73 -24.35 -9.31 2.80
CA LEU A 73 -25.14 -10.11 3.75
C LEU A 73 -26.65 -9.80 3.75
N GLY A 74 -27.14 -8.93 2.84
CA GLY A 74 -28.57 -8.70 2.66
C GLY A 74 -29.26 -7.89 3.76
N LEU A 75 -28.53 -7.24 4.67
CA LEU A 75 -29.09 -6.38 5.72
C LEU A 75 -29.55 -5.00 5.19
N THR A 76 -29.44 -4.76 3.88
CA THR A 76 -29.88 -3.53 3.22
C THR A 76 -30.98 -3.87 2.20
N PRO A 77 -32.27 -3.52 2.43
CA PRO A 77 -33.36 -3.74 1.47
C PRO A 77 -33.30 -2.71 0.32
N ARG A 78 -32.22 -2.74 -0.47
CA ARG A 78 -31.98 -1.78 -1.57
C ARG A 78 -31.77 -2.45 -2.94
N GLN A 79 -32.13 -3.72 -3.10
CA GLN A 79 -32.03 -4.45 -4.37
C GLN A 79 -33.37 -4.75 -5.04
N ALA A 80 -34.48 -4.17 -4.59
CA ALA A 80 -35.79 -4.30 -5.24
C ALA A 80 -36.07 -3.23 -6.31
N VAL A 81 -35.11 -2.37 -6.65
CA VAL A 81 -35.28 -1.29 -7.65
C VAL A 81 -34.03 -1.18 -8.52
N ALA A 82 -33.81 -2.19 -9.36
CA ALA A 82 -33.05 -2.11 -10.62
C ALA A 82 -33.43 -3.30 -11.50
#